data_AF-A0A3N5EQN7-F1
#
_entry.id   AF-A0A3N5EQN7-F1
#
_cell.length_a   1.000
_cell.length_b   1.000
_cell.length_c   1.000
_cell.angle_alpha   90.00
_cell.angle_beta   90.00
_cell.angle_gamma   90.00
#
_symmetry.space_group_name_H-M   'P 1'
#
loop_
_entity.id
_entity.type
_entity.pdbx_description
1 polymer ?
#
loop_
_entity_poly.entity_id
_entity_poly.type
_entity_poly.pdbx_seq_one_letter_code
_entity_poly.pdbx_strand_id
1 'polypeptide(L)'
;MYRFRDEINWAAHFWFDGQLIKKKIWAKLPKASKAVFPVVACHRNQKGIAYPGERTIAILCGRTDKTVRNGIRGLEGLYNIKISTYITSRGKRSKRFYIAAPPRVPGRAFPFYRCLLDKGLWQQLTPSAQALYPVMRHFGFFETETYRIYDNPEFAEEDFAETYKTRDFDYCEAEPLQLVLHAGITRQSLQPALDSLISCDLIKPCDRDPGGQVFLWKVYFKTESWFPRELLNLKIAERYGNQ
;
A
#
# COMPACT_ATOMS: atom_id res chain seq x y z
N MET A 1 2.89 -22.68 5.57
CA MET A 1 2.04 -21.50 5.94
C MET A 1 2.90 -20.23 5.77
N TYR A 2 2.31 -19.04 5.58
CA TYR A 2 3.13 -17.81 5.59
C TYR A 2 3.65 -17.56 7.01
N ARG A 3 4.91 -17.15 7.12
CA ARG A 3 5.57 -16.77 8.38
C ARG A 3 6.33 -15.48 8.12
N PHE A 4 6.22 -14.52 9.03
CA PHE A 4 7.05 -13.31 8.99
C PHE A 4 8.49 -13.70 9.29
N ARG A 5 9.41 -13.25 8.41
CA ARG A 5 10.85 -13.48 8.49
C ARG A 5 11.55 -12.19 8.92
N ASP A 6 12.75 -12.34 9.48
CA ASP A 6 13.59 -11.20 9.87
C ASP A 6 14.19 -10.50 8.65
N GLU A 7 14.52 -11.28 7.62
CA GLU A 7 15.00 -10.77 6.33
C GLU A 7 13.88 -10.01 5.59
N ILE A 8 14.08 -8.71 5.38
CA ILE A 8 13.19 -7.83 4.61
C ILE A 8 13.85 -7.50 3.28
N ASN A 9 13.13 -7.76 2.18
CA ASN A 9 13.53 -7.24 0.88
C ASN A 9 13.03 -5.80 0.70
N TRP A 10 13.93 -4.84 0.91
CA TRP A 10 13.65 -3.40 0.81
C TRP A 10 13.49 -2.88 -0.63
N ALA A 11 13.96 -3.63 -1.62
CA ALA A 11 13.89 -3.24 -3.03
C ALA A 11 12.61 -3.75 -3.71
N ALA A 12 12.05 -4.85 -3.23
CA ALA A 12 10.87 -5.47 -3.82
C ALA A 12 9.65 -4.54 -3.74
N HIS A 13 9.08 -4.22 -4.90
CA HIS A 13 7.86 -3.41 -5.03
C HIS A 13 7.09 -3.85 -6.27
N PHE A 14 5.84 -3.39 -6.36
CA PHE A 14 5.12 -3.35 -7.63
C PHE A 14 4.81 -1.90 -8.00
N TRP A 15 4.66 -1.65 -9.29
CA TRP A 15 4.23 -0.37 -9.81
C TRP A 15 2.71 -0.27 -9.77
N PHE A 16 2.19 0.57 -8.88
CA PHE A 16 0.77 0.83 -8.73
C PHE A 16 0.30 1.76 -9.86
N ASP A 17 -0.66 1.32 -10.68
CA ASP A 17 -1.18 2.15 -11.78
C ASP A 17 -2.01 3.33 -11.23
N GLY A 18 -1.49 4.54 -11.39
CA GLY A 18 -2.13 5.78 -10.95
C GLY A 18 -3.50 6.02 -11.60
N GLN A 19 -3.82 5.39 -12.74
CA GLN A 19 -5.16 5.50 -13.32
C GLN A 19 -6.26 4.90 -12.44
N LEU A 20 -5.93 3.94 -11.58
CA LEU A 20 -6.88 3.44 -10.60
C LEU A 20 -7.37 4.58 -9.71
N ILE A 21 -6.46 5.48 -9.32
CA ILE A 21 -6.75 6.65 -8.48
C ILE A 21 -7.35 7.77 -9.33
N LYS A 22 -6.69 8.17 -10.42
CA LYS A 22 -7.11 9.28 -11.30
C LYS A 22 -8.53 9.12 -11.84
N LYS A 23 -8.90 7.90 -12.27
CA LYS A 23 -10.25 7.59 -12.79
C LYS A 23 -11.27 7.20 -11.71
N LYS A 24 -10.90 7.32 -10.42
CA LYS A 24 -11.73 6.93 -9.28
C LYS A 24 -12.21 5.46 -9.33
N ILE A 25 -11.49 4.59 -10.04
CA ILE A 25 -11.76 3.15 -10.08
C ILE A 25 -11.47 2.55 -8.71
N TRP A 26 -10.34 2.95 -8.11
CA TRP A 26 -9.95 2.60 -6.75
C TRP A 26 -11.05 2.94 -5.75
N ALA A 27 -11.56 4.18 -5.77
CA ALA A 27 -12.63 4.64 -4.88
C ALA A 27 -13.85 3.71 -4.91
N LYS A 28 -14.25 3.23 -6.10
CA LYS A 28 -15.41 2.36 -6.32
C LYS A 28 -15.19 0.91 -5.90
N LEU A 29 -13.95 0.47 -5.70
CA LEU A 29 -13.68 -0.90 -5.25
C LEU A 29 -14.21 -1.13 -3.82
N PRO A 30 -14.69 -2.35 -3.51
CA PRO A 30 -15.02 -2.72 -2.14
C PRO A 30 -13.81 -2.53 -1.21
N LYS A 31 -14.05 -2.12 0.05
CA LYS A 31 -12.98 -1.94 1.05
C LYS A 31 -12.09 -3.18 1.19
N ALA A 32 -12.68 -4.37 1.13
CA ALA A 32 -11.93 -5.64 1.15
C ALA A 32 -11.00 -5.80 -0.06
N SER A 33 -11.42 -5.37 -1.25
CA SER A 33 -10.61 -5.43 -2.47
C SER A 33 -9.42 -4.48 -2.40
N LYS A 34 -9.61 -3.28 -1.81
CA LYS A 34 -8.53 -2.32 -1.55
C LYS A 34 -7.46 -2.88 -0.61
N ALA A 35 -7.86 -3.63 0.41
CA ALA A 35 -6.94 -4.31 1.32
C ALA A 35 -6.13 -5.44 0.63
N VAL A 36 -6.79 -6.19 -0.26
CA VAL A 36 -6.25 -7.39 -0.92
C VAL A 36 -5.33 -7.04 -2.09
N PHE A 37 -5.69 -6.05 -2.90
CA PHE A 37 -5.03 -5.79 -4.19
C PHE A 37 -3.52 -5.56 -4.06
N PRO A 38 -3.01 -4.67 -3.16
CA PRO A 38 -1.57 -4.48 -3.00
C PRO A 38 -0.83 -5.75 -2.58
N VAL A 39 -1.47 -6.60 -1.76
CA VAL A 39 -0.88 -7.88 -1.33
C VAL A 39 -0.70 -8.83 -2.50
N VAL A 40 -1.71 -8.98 -3.35
CA VAL A 40 -1.61 -9.83 -4.55
C VAL A 40 -0.58 -9.26 -5.53
N ALA A 41 -0.60 -7.95 -5.75
CA ALA A 41 0.29 -7.26 -6.67
C ALA A 41 1.78 -7.34 -6.25
N CYS A 42 2.09 -7.30 -4.96
CA CYS A 42 3.45 -7.53 -4.46
C CYS A 42 3.99 -8.95 -4.69
N HIS A 43 3.12 -9.92 -5.00
CA HIS A 43 3.52 -11.30 -5.33
C HIS A 43 3.67 -11.53 -6.85
N ARG A 44 3.48 -10.49 -7.66
CA ARG A 44 3.62 -10.53 -9.11
C ARG A 44 5.07 -10.81 -9.51
N ASN A 45 5.29 -11.85 -10.30
CA ASN A 45 6.60 -12.14 -10.90
C ASN A 45 6.83 -11.34 -12.21
N GLN A 46 7.96 -11.54 -12.87
CA GLN A 46 8.30 -10.87 -14.12
C GLN A 46 7.30 -11.13 -15.26
N LYS A 47 6.67 -12.31 -15.29
CA LYS A 47 5.62 -12.69 -16.25
C LYS A 47 4.24 -12.09 -15.92
N GLY A 48 4.15 -11.31 -14.84
CA GLY A 48 2.90 -10.71 -14.39
C GLY A 48 2.01 -11.65 -13.59
N ILE A 49 2.49 -12.82 -13.18
CA ILE A 49 1.68 -13.82 -12.47
C ILE A 49 2.00 -13.82 -10.98
N ALA A 50 0.97 -13.90 -10.13
CA ALA A 50 1.06 -14.06 -8.70
C ALA A 50 0.31 -15.32 -8.23
N TYR A 51 0.86 -16.02 -7.23
CA TYR A 51 0.28 -17.24 -6.65
C TYR A 51 0.07 -17.20 -5.12
N PRO A 52 -0.22 -16.05 -4.47
CA PRO A 52 -0.47 -16.06 -3.04
C PRO A 52 -1.78 -16.80 -2.74
N GLY A 53 -1.73 -17.75 -1.81
CA GLY A 53 -2.94 -18.40 -1.30
C GLY A 53 -3.80 -17.45 -0.48
N GLU A 54 -5.10 -17.71 -0.37
CA GLU A 54 -6.04 -16.85 0.36
C GLU A 54 -5.61 -16.60 1.81
N ARG A 55 -5.10 -17.63 2.49
CA ARG A 55 -4.58 -17.51 3.85
C ARG A 55 -3.36 -16.58 3.92
N THR A 56 -2.44 -16.66 2.96
CA THR A 56 -1.29 -15.73 2.89
C THR A 56 -1.77 -14.30 2.70
N ILE A 57 -2.76 -14.09 1.84
CA ILE A 57 -3.37 -12.77 1.63
C ILE A 57 -4.00 -12.28 2.93
N ALA A 58 -4.77 -13.12 3.62
CA ALA A 58 -5.47 -12.80 4.87
C ALA A 58 -4.51 -12.36 5.98
N ILE A 59 -3.39 -13.07 6.12
CA ILE A 59 -2.31 -12.73 7.05
C ILE A 59 -1.73 -11.35 6.71
N LEU A 60 -1.32 -11.14 5.46
CA LEU A 60 -0.62 -9.92 5.04
C LEU A 60 -1.51 -8.68 5.00
N CYS A 61 -2.81 -8.81 4.73
CA CYS A 61 -3.75 -7.67 4.76
C CYS A 61 -4.48 -7.50 6.09
N GLY A 62 -4.26 -8.39 7.06
CA GLY A 62 -4.91 -8.32 8.38
C GLY A 62 -6.42 -8.54 8.33
N ARG A 63 -6.90 -9.41 7.43
CA ARG A 63 -8.34 -9.70 7.27
C ARG A 63 -8.60 -11.20 7.45
N THR A 64 -9.87 -11.57 7.60
CA THR A 64 -10.26 -12.97 7.68
C THR A 64 -10.29 -13.60 6.28
N ASP A 65 -10.19 -14.93 6.19
CA ASP A 65 -10.32 -15.66 4.92
C ASP A 65 -11.64 -15.35 4.20
N LYS A 66 -12.74 -15.15 4.96
CA LYS A 66 -14.04 -14.75 4.40
C LYS A 66 -13.96 -13.38 3.74
N THR A 67 -13.38 -12.40 4.41
CA THR A 67 -13.20 -11.04 3.86
C THR A 67 -12.26 -11.05 2.66
N VAL A 68 -11.19 -11.84 2.68
CA VAL A 68 -10.29 -12.01 1.53
C VAL A 68 -11.01 -12.60 0.33
N ARG A 69 -11.81 -13.65 0.50
CA ARG A 69 -12.62 -14.24 -0.58
C ARG A 69 -13.58 -13.23 -1.20
N ASN A 70 -14.15 -12.34 -0.40
CA ASN A 70 -15.00 -11.25 -0.89
C ASN A 70 -14.17 -10.16 -1.59
N GLY A 71 -13.00 -9.81 -1.06
CA GLY A 71 -12.08 -8.87 -1.67
C GLY A 71 -11.58 -9.34 -3.04
N ILE A 72 -11.20 -10.62 -3.16
CA ILE A 72 -10.80 -11.25 -4.43
C ILE A 72 -11.96 -11.21 -5.44
N ARG A 73 -13.18 -11.57 -5.04
CA ARG A 73 -14.37 -11.47 -5.91
C ARG A 73 -14.62 -10.04 -6.37
N GLY A 74 -14.46 -9.05 -5.49
CA GLY A 74 -14.59 -7.65 -5.86
C GLY A 74 -13.49 -7.11 -6.78
N LEU A 75 -12.43 -7.88 -7.06
CA LEU A 75 -11.42 -7.57 -8.08
C LEU A 75 -11.76 -8.19 -9.44
N GLU A 76 -12.78 -9.04 -9.54
CA GLU A 76 -13.24 -9.57 -10.83
C GLU A 76 -13.77 -8.42 -11.69
N GLY A 77 -13.32 -8.34 -12.94
CA GLY A 77 -13.67 -7.25 -13.87
C GLY A 77 -12.79 -6.00 -13.75
N LEU A 78 -11.86 -5.93 -12.80
CA LEU A 78 -10.89 -4.82 -12.76
C LEU A 78 -9.89 -4.95 -13.94
N TYR A 79 -9.73 -3.87 -14.71
CA TYR A 79 -9.09 -3.90 -16.04
C TYR A 79 -7.64 -4.44 -16.07
N ASN A 80 -6.89 -4.31 -14.98
CA ASN A 80 -5.49 -4.70 -14.91
C ASN A 80 -5.25 -6.02 -14.18
N ILE A 81 -6.30 -6.78 -13.84
CA ILE A 81 -6.18 -8.07 -13.16
C ILE A 81 -7.09 -9.13 -13.78
N LYS A 82 -6.56 -10.34 -13.98
CA LYS A 82 -7.31 -11.54 -14.35
C LYS A 82 -7.11 -12.62 -13.31
N ILE A 83 -8.21 -13.14 -12.79
CA ILE A 83 -8.22 -14.20 -11.77
C ILE A 83 -8.58 -15.50 -12.47
N SER A 84 -7.77 -16.55 -12.25
CA SER A 84 -8.09 -17.89 -12.77
C SER A 84 -7.72 -18.95 -11.75
N THR A 85 -8.36 -20.11 -11.85
CA THR A 85 -8.02 -21.28 -11.05
C THR A 85 -7.07 -22.18 -11.82
N TYR A 86 -6.28 -22.96 -11.08
CA TYR A 86 -5.45 -24.02 -11.63
C TYR A 86 -5.37 -25.18 -10.63
N ILE A 87 -4.99 -26.36 -11.13
CA ILE A 87 -4.70 -27.52 -10.29
C ILE A 87 -3.19 -27.55 -10.03
N THR A 88 -2.83 -27.59 -8.75
CA THR A 88 -1.44 -27.75 -8.30
C THR A 88 -0.93 -29.16 -8.59
N SER A 89 0.39 -29.36 -8.58
CA SER A 89 0.99 -30.69 -8.73
C SER A 89 0.52 -31.72 -7.70
N ARG A 90 -0.02 -31.27 -6.56
CA ARG A 90 -0.60 -32.11 -5.50
C ARG A 90 -2.12 -32.31 -5.67
N GLY A 91 -2.69 -32.05 -6.85
CA GLY A 91 -4.11 -32.23 -7.14
C GLY A 91 -5.06 -31.21 -6.50
N LYS A 92 -4.56 -30.19 -5.79
CA LYS A 92 -5.40 -29.18 -5.13
C LYS A 92 -5.73 -28.02 -6.07
N ARG A 93 -6.97 -27.54 -6.03
CA ARG A 93 -7.39 -26.31 -6.72
C ARG A 93 -6.82 -25.09 -6.00
N SER A 94 -6.20 -24.18 -6.74
CA SER A 94 -5.67 -22.91 -6.24
C SER A 94 -5.99 -21.77 -7.21
N LYS A 95 -5.76 -20.54 -6.78
CA LYS A 95 -5.93 -19.32 -7.59
C LYS A 95 -4.57 -18.83 -8.08
N ARG A 96 -4.55 -18.32 -9.31
CA ARG A 96 -3.45 -17.53 -9.86
C ARG A 96 -4.01 -16.21 -10.37
N PHE A 97 -3.22 -15.17 -10.24
CA PHE A 97 -3.60 -13.80 -10.59
C PHE A 97 -2.64 -13.33 -11.67
N TYR A 98 -3.16 -12.86 -12.79
CA TYR A 98 -2.37 -12.12 -13.76
C TYR A 98 -2.61 -10.63 -13.53
N ILE A 99 -1.54 -9.86 -13.31
CA ILE A 99 -1.58 -8.42 -13.07
C ILE A 99 -0.72 -7.73 -14.13
N ALA A 100 -1.37 -6.92 -14.95
CA ALA A 100 -0.68 -6.13 -15.97
C ALA A 100 0.20 -5.06 -15.32
N ALA A 101 1.44 -4.92 -15.78
CA ALA A 101 2.26 -3.78 -15.39
C ALA A 101 1.68 -2.50 -16.03
N PRO A 102 1.68 -1.36 -15.31
CA PRO A 102 1.32 -0.09 -15.92
C PRO A 102 2.32 0.26 -17.04
N PRO A 103 1.91 1.06 -18.04
CA PRO A 103 2.83 1.63 -19.03
C PRO A 103 3.95 2.41 -18.35
N ARG A 104 5.16 2.34 -18.91
CA ARG A 104 6.34 3.10 -18.46
C ARG A 104 6.27 4.55 -18.93
N VAL A 105 5.29 5.29 -18.43
CA VAL A 105 5.10 6.72 -18.70
C VAL A 105 5.41 7.49 -17.41
N PRO A 106 6.19 8.58 -17.43
CA PRO A 106 6.44 9.39 -16.24
C PRO A 106 5.15 9.81 -15.54
N GLY A 107 5.13 9.75 -14.20
CA GLY A 107 3.95 10.07 -13.39
C GLY A 107 2.77 9.08 -13.51
N ARG A 108 2.88 8.02 -14.34
CA ARG A 108 1.80 7.06 -14.54
C ARG A 108 1.59 6.13 -13.36
N ALA A 109 2.67 5.77 -12.68
CA ALA A 109 2.67 4.78 -11.62
C ALA A 109 3.68 5.15 -10.54
N PHE A 110 3.44 4.64 -9.33
CA PHE A 110 4.32 4.82 -8.18
C PHE A 110 4.66 3.47 -7.55
N PRO A 111 5.80 3.34 -6.86
CA PRO A 111 6.18 2.09 -6.24
C PRO A 111 5.41 1.86 -4.93
N PHE A 112 4.75 0.71 -4.82
CA PHE A 112 4.25 0.18 -3.56
C PHE A 112 5.19 -0.92 -3.08
N TYR A 113 5.93 -0.64 -2.00
CA TYR A 113 6.97 -1.53 -1.51
C TYR A 113 6.40 -2.71 -0.73
N ARG A 114 6.93 -3.90 -1.02
CA ARG A 114 6.57 -5.15 -0.36
C ARG A 114 6.96 -5.16 1.11
N CYS A 115 8.00 -4.42 1.49
CA CYS A 115 8.40 -4.29 2.90
C CYS A 115 7.25 -3.79 3.78
N LEU A 116 6.31 -2.98 3.28
CA LEU A 116 5.13 -2.57 4.05
C LEU A 116 4.24 -3.75 4.47
N LEU A 117 4.21 -4.81 3.67
CA LEU A 117 3.52 -6.06 3.97
C LEU A 117 4.36 -6.93 4.90
N ASP A 118 5.62 -7.15 4.52
CA ASP A 118 6.52 -8.05 5.25
C ASP A 118 6.88 -7.50 6.64
N LYS A 119 6.77 -6.19 6.88
CA LYS A 119 6.94 -5.54 8.20
C LYS A 119 5.67 -5.59 9.07
N GLY A 120 4.58 -6.11 8.52
CA GLY A 120 3.29 -6.18 9.20
C GLY A 120 2.54 -4.84 9.27
N LEU A 121 3.06 -3.76 8.70
CA LEU A 121 2.41 -2.44 8.76
C LEU A 121 1.04 -2.47 8.10
N TRP A 122 0.96 -3.04 6.89
CA TRP A 122 -0.28 -3.08 6.11
C TRP A 122 -1.42 -3.81 6.82
N GLN A 123 -1.14 -4.88 7.59
CA GLN A 123 -2.17 -5.62 8.31
C GLN A 123 -2.71 -4.88 9.55
N GLN A 124 -1.95 -3.94 10.11
CA GLN A 124 -2.38 -3.15 11.28
C GLN A 124 -3.23 -1.94 10.89
N LEU A 125 -3.20 -1.54 9.62
CA LEU A 125 -4.02 -0.44 9.12
C LEU A 125 -5.53 -0.76 9.18
N THR A 126 -6.31 0.26 9.52
CA THR A 126 -7.76 0.22 9.34
C THR A 126 -8.13 0.06 7.86
N PRO A 127 -9.32 -0.47 7.51
CA PRO A 127 -9.74 -0.56 6.11
C PRO A 127 -9.76 0.78 5.37
N SER A 128 -10.06 1.88 6.09
CA SER A 128 -10.03 3.23 5.51
C SER A 128 -8.59 3.73 5.28
N ALA A 129 -7.66 3.43 6.18
CA ALA A 129 -6.23 3.74 6.00
C ALA A 129 -5.62 2.97 4.82
N GLN A 130 -5.96 1.68 4.66
CA GLN A 130 -5.56 0.89 3.49
C GLN A 130 -6.13 1.47 2.18
N ALA A 131 -7.32 2.06 2.21
CA ALA A 131 -7.88 2.76 1.06
C ALA A 131 -7.18 4.09 0.78
N LEU A 132 -6.76 4.81 1.84
CA LEU A 132 -6.21 6.15 1.77
C LEU A 132 -4.72 6.18 1.36
N TYR A 133 -3.90 5.26 1.86
CA TYR A 133 -2.44 5.29 1.62
C TYR A 133 -2.06 5.35 0.13
N PRO A 134 -2.60 4.49 -0.77
CA PRO A 134 -2.28 4.58 -2.20
C PRO A 134 -2.73 5.89 -2.85
N VAL A 135 -3.75 6.56 -2.30
CA VAL A 135 -4.24 7.85 -2.80
C VAL A 135 -3.26 8.96 -2.42
N MET A 136 -2.79 8.98 -1.18
CA MET A 136 -1.76 9.94 -0.74
C MET A 136 -0.46 9.76 -1.53
N ARG A 137 -0.06 8.50 -1.80
CA ARG A 137 1.09 8.19 -2.67
C ARG A 137 0.89 8.63 -4.12
N HIS A 138 -0.35 8.65 -4.61
CA HIS A 138 -0.64 9.13 -5.96
C HIS A 138 -0.52 10.65 -6.10
N PHE A 139 -0.95 11.39 -5.08
CA PHE A 139 -0.77 12.84 -5.00
C PHE A 139 0.60 13.24 -4.43
N GLY A 140 1.50 12.27 -4.25
CA GLY A 140 2.84 12.47 -3.76
C GLY A 140 3.68 13.25 -4.78
N PHE A 141 4.47 14.21 -4.30
CA PHE A 141 5.45 14.95 -5.09
C PHE A 141 6.75 15.13 -4.30
N PHE A 142 7.84 15.40 -4.99
CA PHE A 142 9.14 15.68 -4.37
C PHE A 142 9.90 16.70 -5.22
N GLU A 143 10.10 17.88 -4.67
CA GLU A 143 10.68 19.04 -5.36
C GLU A 143 11.70 19.73 -4.47
N THR A 144 12.73 20.31 -5.09
CA THR A 144 13.89 20.93 -4.41
C THR A 144 13.47 21.97 -3.38
N GLU A 145 12.55 22.88 -3.75
CA GLU A 145 12.17 24.00 -2.88
C GLU A 145 11.42 23.52 -1.63
N THR A 146 10.48 22.58 -1.80
CA THR A 146 9.76 22.01 -0.65
C THR A 146 10.72 21.25 0.26
N TYR A 147 11.67 20.50 -0.31
CA TYR A 147 12.67 19.79 0.48
C TYR A 147 13.61 20.74 1.23
N ARG A 148 13.98 21.88 0.64
CA ARG A 148 14.75 22.93 1.33
C ARG A 148 14.02 23.48 2.54
N ILE A 149 12.76 23.88 2.34
CA ILE A 149 11.96 24.52 3.39
C ILE A 149 11.77 23.60 4.60
N TYR A 150 11.50 22.31 4.37
CA TYR A 150 11.01 21.43 5.44
C TYR A 150 12.01 20.38 5.95
N ASP A 151 13.09 20.10 5.21
CA ASP A 151 14.01 19.00 5.54
C ASP A 151 15.48 19.39 5.50
N ASN A 152 15.92 20.14 4.49
CA ASN A 152 17.33 20.48 4.31
C ASN A 152 17.52 21.86 3.65
N PRO A 153 17.54 22.95 4.43
CA PRO A 153 17.66 24.32 3.90
C PRO A 153 18.87 24.56 2.98
N GLU A 154 19.96 23.84 3.21
CA GLU A 154 21.21 23.94 2.45
C GLU A 154 21.24 23.00 1.23
N PHE A 155 20.12 22.37 0.88
CA PHE A 155 20.07 21.38 -0.20
C PHE A 155 20.42 21.99 -1.57
N ALA A 156 21.50 21.53 -2.19
CA ALA A 156 21.90 21.97 -3.52
C ALA A 156 21.02 21.32 -4.60
N GLU A 157 20.69 22.07 -5.65
CA GLU A 157 19.87 21.55 -6.75
C GLU A 157 20.59 20.43 -7.53
N GLU A 158 21.92 20.48 -7.55
CA GLU A 158 22.81 19.47 -8.16
C GLU A 158 22.63 18.08 -7.53
N ASP A 159 22.25 18.02 -6.25
CA ASP A 159 22.02 16.77 -5.51
C ASP A 159 20.63 16.16 -5.77
N PHE A 160 19.72 16.90 -6.43
CA PHE A 160 18.32 16.48 -6.62
C PHE A 160 18.19 15.10 -7.25
N ALA A 161 18.97 14.79 -8.28
CA ALA A 161 18.85 13.53 -8.99
C ALA A 161 19.17 12.31 -8.10
N GLU A 162 20.12 12.44 -7.18
CA GLU A 162 20.53 11.33 -6.30
C GLU A 162 19.61 11.22 -5.07
N THR A 163 19.27 12.37 -4.46
CA THR A 163 18.28 12.40 -3.38
C THR A 163 16.93 11.90 -3.85
N TYR A 164 16.47 12.28 -5.04
CA TYR A 164 15.22 11.78 -5.59
C TYR A 164 15.22 10.26 -5.73
N LYS A 165 16.32 9.62 -6.15
CA LYS A 165 16.39 8.15 -6.26
C LYS A 165 16.37 7.44 -4.91
N THR A 166 17.00 8.03 -3.90
CA THR A 166 17.23 7.41 -2.59
C THR A 166 16.20 7.80 -1.54
N ARG A 167 15.36 8.81 -1.83
CA ARG A 167 14.32 9.28 -0.91
C ARG A 167 13.41 8.17 -0.42
N ASP A 168 12.96 8.34 0.80
CA ASP A 168 12.12 7.43 1.56
C ASP A 168 10.68 7.95 1.71
N PHE A 169 10.38 9.18 1.29
CA PHE A 169 9.05 9.75 1.25
C PHE A 169 8.81 10.69 0.05
N ASP A 170 7.53 10.98 -0.19
CA ASP A 170 7.06 12.13 -1.00
C ASP A 170 6.24 13.06 -0.09
N TYR A 171 6.15 14.34 -0.44
CA TYR A 171 5.18 15.25 0.14
C TYR A 171 3.79 15.05 -0.47
N CYS A 172 2.74 15.31 0.29
CA CYS A 172 1.36 15.28 -0.20
C CYS A 172 0.59 16.46 0.40
N GLU A 173 0.10 17.33 -0.48
CA GLU A 173 -0.69 18.52 -0.12
C GLU A 173 -2.16 18.42 -0.58
N ALA A 174 -2.59 17.23 -1.00
CA ALA A 174 -3.95 17.03 -1.51
C ALA A 174 -5.01 17.42 -0.47
N GLU A 175 -5.99 18.21 -0.91
CA GLU A 175 -7.10 18.65 -0.06
C GLU A 175 -7.83 17.44 0.57
N PRO A 176 -8.29 17.55 1.83
CA PRO A 176 -9.04 16.51 2.52
C PRO A 176 -10.19 15.92 1.71
N LEU A 177 -10.92 16.76 0.96
CA LEU A 177 -12.03 16.31 0.12
C LEU A 177 -11.54 15.43 -1.04
N GLN A 178 -10.43 15.77 -1.69
CA GLN A 178 -9.85 14.94 -2.76
C GLN A 178 -9.38 13.59 -2.22
N LEU A 179 -8.75 13.58 -1.05
CA LEU A 179 -8.36 12.33 -0.37
C LEU A 179 -9.56 11.42 -0.12
N VAL A 180 -10.65 11.97 0.43
CA VAL A 180 -11.89 11.23 0.72
C VAL A 180 -12.52 10.68 -0.57
N LEU A 181 -12.65 11.52 -1.60
CA LEU A 181 -13.26 11.16 -2.88
C LEU A 181 -12.47 10.07 -3.60
N HIS A 182 -11.15 10.20 -3.68
CA HIS A 182 -10.30 9.24 -4.41
C HIS A 182 -10.04 7.95 -3.63
N ALA A 183 -10.09 7.98 -2.30
CA ALA A 183 -10.04 6.77 -1.47
C ALA A 183 -11.38 6.02 -1.44
N GLY A 184 -12.49 6.70 -1.76
CA GLY A 184 -13.84 6.14 -1.61
C GLY A 184 -14.13 5.80 -0.15
N ILE A 185 -13.82 6.75 0.73
CA ILE A 185 -14.13 6.70 2.17
C ILE A 185 -15.12 7.83 2.50
N THR A 186 -15.55 7.90 3.75
CA THR A 186 -16.42 8.99 4.23
C THR A 186 -15.58 10.10 4.87
N ARG A 187 -16.12 11.32 4.94
CA ARG A 187 -15.44 12.44 5.61
C ARG A 187 -15.15 12.12 7.09
N GLN A 188 -16.08 11.48 7.78
CA GLN A 188 -15.96 11.05 9.17
C GLN A 188 -14.85 10.01 9.37
N SER A 189 -14.53 9.24 8.34
CA SER A 189 -13.47 8.23 8.39
C SER A 189 -12.09 8.75 7.99
N LEU A 190 -11.96 10.02 7.58
CA LEU A 190 -10.68 10.58 7.16
C LEU A 190 -9.70 10.66 8.33
N GLN A 191 -10.09 11.33 9.43
CA GLN A 191 -9.21 11.52 10.58
C GLN A 191 -8.77 10.17 11.19
N PRO A 192 -9.66 9.19 11.45
CA PRO A 192 -9.23 7.87 11.93
C PRO A 192 -8.33 7.11 10.93
N ALA A 193 -8.47 7.36 9.62
CA ALA A 193 -7.59 6.78 8.62
C ALA A 193 -6.19 7.41 8.67
N LEU A 194 -6.11 8.74 8.79
CA LEU A 194 -4.84 9.46 8.98
C LEU A 194 -4.15 9.02 10.27
N ASP A 195 -4.87 8.96 11.39
CA ASP A 195 -4.33 8.51 12.68
C ASP A 195 -3.76 7.09 12.59
N SER A 196 -4.44 6.19 11.88
CA SER A 196 -3.97 4.82 11.64
C SER A 196 -2.73 4.76 10.74
N LEU A 197 -2.54 5.72 9.82
CA LEU A 197 -1.32 5.81 9.01
C LEU A 197 -0.17 6.41 9.81
N ILE A 198 -0.44 7.41 10.66
CA ILE A 198 0.54 8.00 11.58
C ILE A 198 1.03 6.94 12.58
N SER A 199 0.13 6.17 13.18
CA SER A 199 0.49 5.13 14.16
C SER A 199 1.32 3.98 13.57
N CYS A 200 1.42 3.90 12.24
CA CYS A 200 2.25 2.92 11.53
C CYS A 200 3.46 3.58 10.84
N ASP A 201 3.74 4.85 11.14
CA ASP A 201 4.80 5.67 10.55
C ASP A 201 4.80 5.67 9.01
N LEU A 202 3.61 5.64 8.41
CA LEU A 202 3.43 5.73 6.97
C LEU A 202 3.20 7.17 6.50
N ILE A 203 2.75 8.05 7.40
CA ILE A 203 2.67 9.48 7.16
C ILE A 203 3.11 10.27 8.39
N LYS A 204 3.60 11.49 8.19
CA LYS A 204 3.92 12.45 9.25
C LYS A 204 3.41 13.85 8.85
N PRO A 205 2.75 14.60 9.75
CA PRO A 205 2.40 15.99 9.46
C PRO A 205 3.69 16.81 9.31
N CYS A 206 3.74 17.63 8.27
CA CYS A 206 4.89 18.49 7.95
C CYS A 206 4.59 19.95 8.30
N ASP A 207 3.40 20.43 7.91
CA ASP A 207 3.00 21.81 8.13
C ASP A 207 1.48 21.93 8.37
N ARG A 208 1.07 23.03 9.01
CA ARG A 208 -0.31 23.34 9.41
C ARG A 208 -0.70 24.74 8.97
N ASP A 209 -1.97 24.89 8.60
CA ASP A 209 -2.53 26.21 8.33
C ASP A 209 -2.67 27.01 9.64
N PRO A 210 -2.98 28.33 9.58
CA PRO A 210 -3.18 29.13 10.78
C PRO A 210 -4.30 28.63 11.72
N GLY A 211 -5.23 27.81 11.21
CA GLY A 211 -6.27 27.14 11.99
C GLY A 211 -5.82 25.84 12.65
N GLY A 212 -4.55 25.45 12.47
CA GLY A 212 -3.96 24.23 13.02
C GLY A 212 -4.26 22.96 12.20
N GLN A 213 -4.92 23.05 11.06
CA GLN A 213 -5.21 21.92 10.18
C GLN A 213 -3.96 21.57 9.37
N VAL A 214 -3.57 20.29 9.39
CA VAL A 214 -2.43 19.82 8.59
C VAL A 214 -2.80 19.88 7.12
N PHE A 215 -2.01 20.61 6.33
CA PHE A 215 -2.17 20.70 4.87
C PHE A 215 -1.04 19.99 4.12
N LEU A 216 0.16 19.88 4.71
CA LEU A 216 1.30 19.20 4.12
C LEU A 216 1.68 17.94 4.92
N TRP A 217 1.80 16.81 4.22
CA TRP A 217 2.17 15.53 4.79
C TRP A 217 3.43 14.97 4.16
N LYS A 218 4.31 14.35 4.94
CA LYS A 218 5.29 13.38 4.41
C LYS A 218 4.62 12.02 4.30
N VAL A 219 4.76 11.35 3.17
CA VAL A 219 4.16 10.04 2.87
C VAL A 219 5.27 9.05 2.55
N TYR A 220 5.54 8.16 3.49
CA TYR A 220 6.69 7.28 3.45
C TYR A 220 6.47 6.08 2.53
N PHE A 221 7.51 5.74 1.77
CA PHE A 221 7.62 4.57 0.90
C PHE A 221 8.03 3.34 1.70
N LYS A 222 8.94 3.60 2.64
CA LYS A 222 9.62 2.69 3.54
C LYS A 222 9.72 3.45 4.85
N THR A 223 9.57 2.74 5.95
CA THR A 223 9.80 3.26 7.30
C THR A 223 10.76 2.31 8.00
N GLU A 224 11.38 2.70 9.11
CA GLU A 224 12.13 1.81 9.99
C GLU A 224 11.19 1.01 10.91
N SER A 225 9.98 1.50 11.16
CA SER A 225 8.98 0.87 12.03
C SER A 225 8.51 -0.48 11.53
N TRP A 226 8.50 -1.47 12.42
CA TRP A 226 8.07 -2.84 12.15
C TRP A 226 7.43 -3.47 13.37
N PHE A 227 6.52 -4.40 13.12
CA PHE A 227 5.89 -5.17 14.18
C PHE A 227 6.76 -6.40 14.54
N PRO A 228 6.96 -6.69 15.84
CA PRO A 228 7.77 -7.83 16.28
C PRO A 228 7.33 -9.15 15.65
N ARG A 229 8.28 -9.91 15.08
CA ARG A 229 7.98 -11.11 14.27
C ARG A 229 7.33 -12.21 15.10
N GLU A 230 7.79 -12.37 16.32
CA GLU A 230 7.23 -13.31 17.29
C GLU A 230 5.76 -13.02 17.53
N LEU A 231 5.39 -11.77 17.81
CA LEU A 231 4.00 -11.37 18.01
C LEU A 231 3.15 -11.58 16.77
N LEU A 232 3.66 -11.24 15.59
CA LEU A 232 2.93 -11.46 14.34
C LEU A 232 2.72 -12.95 14.06
N ASN A 233 3.73 -13.77 14.29
CA ASN A 233 3.67 -15.21 14.07
C ASN A 233 2.80 -15.91 15.14
N LEU A 234 2.79 -15.42 16.39
CA LEU A 234 1.89 -15.88 17.44
C LEU A 234 0.43 -15.63 17.05
N LYS A 235 0.10 -14.42 16.54
CA LYS A 235 -1.25 -14.12 16.03
C LYS A 235 -1.68 -15.05 14.88
N ILE A 236 -0.72 -15.47 14.03
CA ILE A 236 -0.99 -16.44 12.96
C ILE A 236 -1.31 -17.82 13.57
N ALA A 237 -0.51 -18.26 14.53
CA ALA A 237 -0.68 -19.52 15.24
C ALA A 237 -2.02 -19.57 16.00
N GLU A 238 -2.39 -18.51 16.71
CA GLU A 238 -3.68 -18.40 17.41
C GLU A 238 -4.86 -18.51 16.44
N ARG A 239 -4.76 -17.89 15.26
CA ARG A 239 -5.85 -17.87 14.28
C ARG A 239 -5.97 -19.18 13.48
N TYR A 240 -4.86 -19.83 13.17
CA TYR A 240 -4.83 -20.95 12.22
C TYR A 240 -4.28 -22.27 12.78
N GLY A 241 -3.90 -22.30 14.05
CA GLY A 241 -3.24 -23.41 14.73
C GLY A 241 -1.71 -23.43 14.52
N ASN A 242 -1.00 -24.05 15.46
CA ASN A 242 0.40 -24.44 15.30
C ASN A 242 0.49 -25.60 14.31
N GLN A 243 1.22 -25.44 13.20
CA GLN A 243 1.56 -26.50 12.26
C GLN A 243 2.98 -26.34 11.74
#